data_AF-A0AAJ2SPN1-F1
#
_entry.id   AF-A0AAJ2SPN1-F1
#
_cell.length_a   1.000
_cell.length_b   1.000
_cell.length_c   1.000
_cell.angle_alpha   90.00
_cell.angle_beta   90.00
_cell.angle_gamma   90.00
#
_symmetry.space_group_name_H-M   'P 1'
#
loop_
_entity.id
_entity.type
_entity.pdbx_description
1 polymer ?
#
loop_
_entity_poly.entity_id
_entity_poly.type
_entity_poly.pdbx_seq_one_letter_code
_entity_poly.pdbx_strand_id
1 'polypeptide(L)'
;MSNETTDFARLPIKWIQGGGVAAYDSRVGDEARNRPQQNSSIAALRLFVSLCMIADYQSGQVKTTYPKLIALSGLSRPIVARALKRLVLEGMLHKVDKPIRQGTILQMAGWEDRFHGKLPKSRLYDGSRTQLLVLHQFEFSALSLYALKVYLVICAFRDRKNFNIATINYATISRLAGVPIYQIPASLNRLYHLELISYKQADYYEPGNAEQDRTNRYLIRGLGDRWPAFNPERSSGRSSGPSKAKIAAANEFIAK
;
A
#
# COMPACT_ATOMS: atom_id res chain seq x y z
N MET A 1 -17.92 -18.96 9.84
CA MET A 1 -16.57 -18.67 9.29
C MET A 1 -16.70 -17.48 8.37
N SER A 2 -16.09 -16.34 8.71
CA SER A 2 -16.40 -15.03 8.12
C SER A 2 -15.97 -14.88 6.66
N ASN A 3 -16.85 -14.29 5.85
CA ASN A 3 -16.72 -13.88 4.43
C ASN A 3 -15.54 -12.93 4.11
N GLU A 4 -14.51 -12.79 4.96
CA GLU A 4 -13.44 -11.80 4.76
C GLU A 4 -12.69 -11.97 3.42
N THR A 5 -12.65 -13.17 2.83
CA THR A 5 -11.97 -13.43 1.56
C THR A 5 -12.67 -12.81 0.34
N THR A 6 -13.95 -12.41 0.44
CA THR A 6 -14.67 -11.81 -0.69
C THR A 6 -14.39 -10.33 -0.89
N ASP A 7 -14.00 -9.62 0.16
CA ASP A 7 -14.03 -8.14 0.17
C ASP A 7 -12.67 -7.51 -0.13
N PHE A 8 -11.59 -8.25 0.16
CA PHE A 8 -10.23 -7.78 -0.13
C PHE A 8 -9.35 -8.87 -0.74
N ALA A 9 -8.28 -8.43 -1.38
CA ALA A 9 -7.15 -9.27 -1.77
C ALA A 9 -5.95 -9.03 -0.83
N ARG A 10 -5.10 -10.03 -0.67
CA ARG A 10 -3.87 -9.89 0.12
C ARG A 10 -2.86 -9.06 -0.66
N LEU A 11 -2.09 -8.26 0.08
CA LEU A 11 -0.94 -7.53 -0.42
C LEU A 11 0.28 -7.95 0.39
N PRO A 12 1.35 -8.47 -0.23
CA PRO A 12 2.64 -8.62 0.43
C PRO A 12 3.19 -7.23 0.80
N ILE A 13 3.41 -6.97 2.09
CA ILE A 13 3.75 -5.63 2.58
C ILE A 13 5.19 -5.48 3.04
N LYS A 14 5.89 -6.57 3.35
CA LYS A 14 7.24 -6.53 3.91
C LYS A 14 8.22 -5.81 2.97
N TRP A 15 8.18 -6.13 1.68
CA TRP A 15 9.00 -5.46 0.67
C TRP A 15 8.64 -3.97 0.52
N ILE A 16 7.37 -3.61 0.67
CA ILE A 16 6.90 -2.21 0.62
C ILE A 16 7.40 -1.43 1.83
N GLN A 17 7.25 -2.00 3.03
CA GLN A 17 7.71 -1.42 4.30
C GLN A 17 9.25 -1.31 4.33
N GLY A 18 9.96 -2.20 3.64
CA GLY A 18 11.40 -2.14 3.41
C GLY A 18 11.84 -1.13 2.34
N GLY A 19 10.91 -0.43 1.67
CA GLY A 19 11.23 0.58 0.65
C GLY A 19 11.42 0.02 -0.77
N GLY A 20 11.10 -1.24 -1.04
CA GLY A 20 11.24 -1.84 -2.37
C GLY A 20 10.34 -1.19 -3.44
N VAL A 21 9.29 -0.47 -3.05
CA VAL A 21 8.49 0.35 -3.98
C VAL A 21 9.34 1.45 -4.61
N ALA A 22 10.34 1.98 -3.90
CA ALA A 22 11.22 3.04 -4.39
C ALA A 22 11.95 2.63 -5.68
N ALA A 23 12.32 1.35 -5.84
CA ALA A 23 13.02 0.80 -7.01
C ALA A 23 12.24 0.93 -8.33
N TYR A 24 10.92 1.15 -8.26
CA TYR A 24 10.08 1.47 -9.43
C TYR A 24 10.14 2.97 -9.72
N ASP A 25 11.30 3.46 -10.15
CA ASP A 25 11.52 4.87 -10.44
C ASP A 25 11.16 5.25 -11.89
N SER A 26 11.02 6.54 -12.11
CA SER A 26 10.98 7.29 -13.37
C SER A 26 12.36 7.63 -13.93
N ARG A 27 13.45 7.32 -13.20
CA ARG A 27 14.83 7.64 -13.56
C ARG A 27 15.67 6.36 -13.64
N VAL A 28 16.82 6.46 -14.30
CA VAL A 28 17.86 5.44 -14.30
C VAL A 28 19.06 6.04 -13.56
N GLY A 29 19.36 5.55 -12.35
CA GLY A 29 20.35 6.20 -11.48
C GLY A 29 19.96 7.66 -11.16
N ASP A 30 20.95 8.55 -11.19
CA ASP A 30 20.77 9.98 -10.89
C ASP A 30 20.39 10.83 -12.12
N GLU A 31 20.05 10.19 -13.24
CA GLU A 31 19.71 10.87 -14.49
C GLU A 31 18.36 11.59 -14.45
N ALA A 32 18.12 12.40 -15.49
CA ALA A 32 16.82 13.00 -15.74
C ALA A 32 15.71 11.94 -15.92
N ARG A 33 14.46 12.39 -15.83
CA ARG A 33 13.29 11.52 -16.01
C ARG A 33 13.32 10.81 -17.37
N ASN A 34 13.28 9.49 -17.34
CA ASN A 34 13.24 8.62 -18.49
C ASN A 34 11.82 8.06 -18.68
N ARG A 35 11.14 8.49 -19.75
CA ARG A 35 9.75 8.08 -20.05
C ARG A 35 9.60 6.56 -20.21
N PRO A 36 10.45 5.84 -20.97
CA PRO A 36 10.42 4.38 -21.02
C PRO A 36 10.49 3.71 -19.65
N GLN A 37 11.40 4.15 -18.78
CA GLN A 37 11.57 3.60 -17.43
C GLN A 37 10.33 3.88 -16.57
N GLN A 38 9.82 5.12 -16.59
CA GLN A 38 8.58 5.48 -15.91
C GLN A 38 7.40 4.61 -16.36
N ASN A 39 7.25 4.41 -17.66
CA ASN A 39 6.16 3.63 -18.23
C ASN A 39 6.30 2.13 -17.91
N SER A 40 7.52 1.63 -17.83
CA SER A 40 7.79 0.27 -17.35
C SER A 40 7.43 0.11 -15.88
N SER A 41 7.83 1.07 -15.02
CA SER A 41 7.55 1.07 -13.59
C SER A 41 6.06 1.10 -13.28
N ILE A 42 5.30 2.01 -13.90
CA ILE A 42 3.86 2.08 -13.68
C ILE A 42 3.12 0.86 -14.21
N ALA A 43 3.53 0.31 -15.37
CA ALA A 43 2.94 -0.91 -15.90
C ALA A 43 3.20 -2.11 -14.97
N ALA A 44 4.41 -2.22 -14.44
CA ALA A 44 4.78 -3.29 -13.50
C ALA A 44 3.96 -3.19 -12.22
N LEU A 45 3.86 -2.01 -11.60
CA LEU A 45 3.07 -1.83 -10.38
C LEU A 45 1.57 -2.03 -10.61
N ARG A 46 1.01 -1.56 -11.74
CA ARG A 46 -0.39 -1.83 -12.10
C ARG A 46 -0.63 -3.33 -12.21
N LEU A 47 0.23 -4.03 -12.94
CA LEU A 47 0.12 -5.48 -13.11
C LEU A 47 0.31 -6.23 -11.79
N PHE A 48 1.22 -5.79 -10.93
CA PHE A 48 1.42 -6.36 -9.59
C PHE A 48 0.14 -6.28 -8.75
N VAL A 49 -0.51 -5.12 -8.71
CA VAL A 49 -1.81 -4.98 -8.04
C VAL A 49 -2.82 -5.93 -8.69
N SER A 50 -2.91 -5.97 -10.01
CA SER A 50 -3.82 -6.89 -10.71
C SER A 50 -3.59 -8.35 -10.34
N LEU A 51 -2.33 -8.80 -10.25
CA LEU A 51 -1.97 -10.15 -9.85
C LEU A 51 -2.35 -10.44 -8.40
N CYS A 52 -2.13 -9.51 -7.49
CA CYS A 52 -2.61 -9.64 -6.10
C CYS A 52 -4.13 -9.86 -6.04
N MET A 53 -4.90 -9.19 -6.89
CA MET A 53 -6.37 -9.30 -6.91
C MET A 53 -6.88 -10.69 -7.30
N ILE A 54 -6.12 -11.43 -8.12
CA ILE A 54 -6.50 -12.76 -8.64
C ILE A 54 -5.66 -13.91 -8.09
N ALA A 55 -4.67 -13.61 -7.24
CA ALA A 55 -3.86 -14.63 -6.58
C ALA A 55 -4.74 -15.45 -5.64
N ASP A 56 -4.46 -16.76 -5.59
CA ASP A 56 -5.08 -17.63 -4.61
C ASP A 56 -4.74 -17.15 -3.20
N TYR A 57 -5.77 -17.01 -2.37
CA TYR A 57 -5.64 -16.35 -1.06
C TYR A 57 -4.65 -17.08 -0.15
N GLN A 58 -4.64 -18.42 -0.19
CA GLN A 58 -3.81 -19.24 0.67
C GLN A 58 -2.39 -19.38 0.11
N SER A 59 -2.27 -19.80 -1.15
CA SER A 59 -0.98 -20.17 -1.77
C SER A 59 -0.24 -19.01 -2.44
N GLY A 60 -0.93 -17.95 -2.86
CA GLY A 60 -0.33 -16.86 -3.65
C GLY A 60 -0.04 -17.25 -5.08
N GLN A 61 -0.52 -18.42 -5.53
CA GLN A 61 -0.42 -18.83 -6.91
C GLN A 61 -1.40 -18.06 -7.79
N VAL A 62 -0.92 -17.62 -8.94
CA VAL A 62 -1.73 -16.98 -9.97
C VAL A 62 -1.77 -17.90 -11.19
N LYS A 63 -2.94 -18.49 -11.44
CA LYS A 63 -3.25 -19.23 -12.67
C LYS A 63 -3.95 -18.28 -13.64
N THR A 64 -3.26 -17.86 -14.69
CA THR A 64 -3.77 -16.83 -15.59
C THR A 64 -3.24 -17.01 -17.02
N THR A 65 -3.81 -16.25 -17.95
CA THR A 65 -3.42 -16.18 -19.36
C THR A 65 -3.20 -14.72 -19.75
N TYR A 66 -2.49 -14.48 -20.85
CA TYR A 66 -2.32 -13.12 -21.37
C TYR A 66 -3.67 -12.40 -21.63
N PRO A 67 -4.68 -13.02 -22.29
CA PRO A 67 -5.98 -12.38 -22.47
C PRO A 67 -6.64 -11.97 -21.14
N LYS A 68 -6.59 -12.82 -20.12
CA LYS A 68 -7.14 -12.51 -18.80
C LYS A 68 -6.39 -11.34 -18.14
N LEU A 69 -5.07 -11.30 -18.23
CA LEU A 69 -4.27 -10.17 -17.70
C LEU A 69 -4.53 -8.87 -18.46
N ILE A 70 -4.70 -8.93 -19.78
CA ILE A 70 -5.03 -7.76 -20.61
C ILE A 70 -6.37 -7.19 -20.19
N ALA A 71 -7.41 -8.03 -20.10
CA ALA A 71 -8.74 -7.62 -19.66
C ALA A 71 -8.71 -7.03 -18.24
N LEU A 72 -8.01 -7.70 -17.32
CA LEU A 72 -7.96 -7.31 -15.91
C LEU A 72 -7.22 -5.99 -15.67
N SER A 73 -6.07 -5.79 -16.32
CA SER A 73 -5.17 -4.66 -16.07
C SER A 73 -5.36 -3.48 -17.03
N GLY A 74 -6.04 -3.69 -18.16
CA GLY A 74 -6.20 -2.71 -19.23
C GLY A 74 -4.89 -2.42 -19.98
N LEU A 75 -3.88 -3.28 -19.82
CA LEU A 75 -2.59 -3.14 -20.49
C LEU A 75 -2.57 -3.96 -21.78
N SER A 76 -1.92 -3.44 -22.82
CA SER A 76 -1.72 -4.21 -24.06
C SER A 76 -0.78 -5.39 -23.84
N ARG A 77 -0.90 -6.42 -24.68
CA ARG A 77 -0.06 -7.65 -24.62
C ARG A 77 1.45 -7.38 -24.49
N PRO A 78 2.09 -6.51 -25.30
CA PRO A 78 3.53 -6.24 -25.15
C PRO A 78 3.86 -5.53 -23.83
N ILE A 79 2.95 -4.71 -23.29
CA ILE A 79 3.14 -4.06 -22.00
C ILE A 79 3.03 -5.08 -20.86
N VAL A 80 2.06 -5.99 -20.90
CA VAL A 80 1.94 -7.09 -19.93
C VAL A 80 3.20 -7.95 -19.92
N ALA A 81 3.73 -8.33 -21.09
CA ALA A 81 4.95 -9.13 -21.18
C ALA A 81 6.17 -8.43 -20.54
N ARG A 82 6.36 -7.13 -20.83
CA ARG A 82 7.44 -6.33 -20.22
C ARG A 82 7.25 -6.15 -18.72
N ALA A 83 6.03 -5.89 -18.26
CA ALA A 83 5.69 -5.76 -16.85
C ALA A 83 5.98 -7.06 -16.08
N LEU A 84 5.58 -8.23 -16.60
CA LEU A 84 5.92 -9.52 -16.00
C LEU A 84 7.44 -9.72 -15.90
N LYS A 85 8.19 -9.40 -16.97
CA LYS A 85 9.65 -9.50 -16.96
C LYS A 85 10.26 -8.61 -15.87
N ARG A 86 9.77 -7.36 -15.72
CA ARG A 86 10.23 -6.44 -14.67
C ARG A 86 9.90 -6.96 -13.29
N LEU A 87 8.68 -7.45 -13.05
CA LEU A 87 8.28 -7.99 -11.74
C LEU A 87 9.11 -9.22 -11.34
N VAL A 88 9.49 -10.06 -12.30
CA VAL A 88 10.41 -11.19 -12.05
C VAL A 88 11.82 -10.69 -11.72
N LEU A 89 12.33 -9.71 -12.48
CA LEU A 89 13.65 -9.10 -12.26
C LEU A 89 13.75 -8.47 -10.86
N GLU A 90 12.70 -7.79 -10.41
CA GLU A 90 12.61 -7.18 -9.07
C GLU A 90 12.25 -8.20 -7.97
N GLY A 91 12.17 -9.49 -8.28
CA GLY A 91 11.88 -10.55 -7.30
C GLY A 91 10.46 -10.55 -6.74
N MET A 92 9.51 -9.85 -7.37
CA MET A 92 8.10 -9.81 -6.93
C MET A 92 7.30 -11.02 -7.41
N LEU A 93 7.81 -11.72 -8.43
CA LEU A 93 7.19 -12.90 -9.02
C LEU A 93 8.23 -13.98 -9.29
N HIS A 94 7.88 -15.23 -8.99
CA HIS A 94 8.60 -16.40 -9.46
C HIS A 94 7.76 -17.12 -10.51
N LYS A 95 8.39 -17.52 -11.61
CA LYS A 95 7.76 -18.43 -12.57
C LYS A 95 7.90 -19.84 -12.00
N VAL A 96 6.79 -20.57 -11.95
CA VAL A 96 6.82 -21.98 -11.58
C VAL A 96 7.06 -22.77 -12.86
N ASP A 97 8.24 -23.38 -12.99
CA ASP A 97 8.55 -24.24 -14.12
C ASP A 97 7.63 -25.46 -14.08
N LYS A 98 6.91 -25.67 -15.18
CA LYS A 98 6.00 -26.80 -15.36
C LYS A 98 6.10 -27.37 -16.77
N PRO A 99 5.73 -28.65 -16.95
CA PRO A 99 5.59 -29.24 -18.27
C PRO A 99 4.65 -28.39 -19.15
N ILE A 100 5.03 -28.18 -20.41
CA ILE A 100 4.48 -27.24 -21.40
C ILE A 100 2.94 -27.19 -21.48
N ARG A 101 2.24 -28.26 -21.10
CA ARG A 101 0.78 -28.41 -21.26
C ARG A 101 -0.08 -27.78 -20.15
N GLN A 102 0.50 -27.24 -19.06
CA GLN A 102 -0.29 -26.74 -17.90
C GLN A 102 -0.45 -25.21 -17.82
N GLY A 103 0.02 -24.46 -18.83
CA GLY A 103 -0.04 -23.00 -18.85
C GLY A 103 0.95 -22.33 -17.91
N THR A 104 0.95 -20.98 -17.87
CA THR A 104 1.86 -20.21 -17.01
C THR A 104 1.28 -20.09 -15.61
N ILE A 105 2.00 -20.65 -14.63
CA ILE A 105 1.72 -20.44 -13.20
C ILE A 105 2.76 -19.47 -12.65
N LEU A 106 2.28 -18.42 -12.01
CA LEU A 106 3.12 -17.44 -11.32
C LEU A 106 2.94 -17.61 -9.83
N GLN A 107 4.02 -17.43 -9.07
CA GLN A 107 4.00 -17.39 -7.61
C GLN A 107 4.32 -15.97 -7.16
N MET A 108 3.44 -15.39 -6.34
CA MET A 108 3.69 -14.10 -5.69
C MET A 108 4.77 -14.26 -4.61
N ALA A 109 5.78 -13.39 -4.62
CA ALA A 109 6.81 -13.37 -3.57
C ALA A 109 6.27 -12.76 -2.27
N GLY A 110 6.76 -13.24 -1.12
CA GLY A 110 6.36 -12.75 0.21
C GLY A 110 4.92 -13.11 0.60
N TRP A 111 4.35 -14.16 -0.01
CA TRP A 111 2.97 -14.58 0.29
C TRP A 111 2.88 -15.46 1.55
N GLU A 112 3.99 -16.07 1.91
CA GLU A 112 4.24 -16.83 3.14
C GLU A 112 4.36 -15.93 4.39
N ASP A 113 4.53 -14.62 4.21
CA ASP A 113 4.63 -13.68 5.32
C ASP A 113 3.36 -13.68 6.17
N ARG A 114 3.56 -13.71 7.51
CA ARG A 114 2.48 -13.70 8.51
C ARG A 114 1.58 -12.47 8.37
N PHE A 115 2.18 -11.32 8.05
CA PHE A 115 1.48 -10.04 7.94
C PHE A 115 1.30 -9.64 6.49
N HIS A 116 0.10 -9.22 6.14
CA HIS A 116 -0.25 -8.75 4.81
C HIS A 116 -1.12 -7.50 4.88
N GLY A 117 -1.01 -6.68 3.84
CA GLY A 117 -1.91 -5.57 3.57
C GLY A 117 -3.19 -6.09 2.93
N LYS A 118 -4.17 -5.19 2.80
CA LYS A 118 -5.46 -5.50 2.18
C LYS A 118 -5.68 -4.54 1.02
N LEU A 119 -6.09 -5.08 -0.13
CA LEU A 119 -6.54 -4.33 -1.29
C LEU A 119 -8.07 -4.46 -1.43
N PRO A 120 -8.83 -3.35 -1.42
CA PRO A 120 -10.30 -3.38 -1.46
C PRO A 120 -10.80 -3.84 -2.83
N LYS A 121 -11.42 -5.03 -2.92
CA LYS A 121 -11.99 -5.54 -4.17
C LYS A 121 -13.11 -4.65 -4.67
N SER A 122 -13.98 -4.18 -3.78
CA SER A 122 -15.13 -3.32 -4.11
C SER A 122 -14.75 -1.98 -4.75
N ARG A 123 -13.56 -1.45 -4.45
CA ARG A 123 -13.09 -0.16 -5.00
C ARG A 123 -12.21 -0.32 -6.22
N LEU A 124 -11.52 -1.45 -6.38
CA LEU A 124 -10.62 -1.66 -7.51
C LEU A 124 -11.33 -2.28 -8.71
N TYR A 125 -12.32 -3.16 -8.48
CA TYR A 125 -13.11 -3.78 -9.54
C TYR A 125 -14.28 -2.89 -10.00
N ASP A 126 -14.71 -3.14 -11.23
CA ASP A 126 -15.89 -2.60 -11.89
C ASP A 126 -17.23 -3.23 -11.46
N GLY A 127 -17.25 -3.96 -10.34
CA GLY A 127 -18.39 -4.79 -9.92
C GLY A 127 -18.48 -6.16 -10.62
N SER A 128 -18.02 -6.29 -11.87
CA SER A 128 -18.03 -7.55 -12.65
C SER A 128 -16.88 -8.51 -12.29
N ARG A 129 -15.86 -8.02 -11.56
CA ARG A 129 -14.63 -8.73 -11.20
C ARG A 129 -13.75 -9.13 -12.40
N THR A 130 -14.04 -8.61 -13.59
CA THR A 130 -13.27 -8.92 -14.80
C THR A 130 -12.23 -7.85 -15.12
N GLN A 131 -12.48 -6.59 -14.71
CA GLN A 131 -11.61 -5.45 -15.01
C GLN A 131 -11.36 -4.61 -13.76
N LEU A 132 -10.16 -4.07 -13.66
CA LEU A 132 -9.78 -3.14 -12.59
C LEU A 132 -9.81 -1.70 -13.12
N LEU A 133 -11.01 -1.17 -13.37
CA LEU A 133 -11.19 0.13 -14.04
C LEU A 133 -10.47 1.28 -13.33
N VAL A 134 -10.40 1.27 -12.01
CA VAL A 134 -9.63 2.29 -11.27
C VAL A 134 -8.13 2.21 -11.60
N LEU A 135 -7.58 1.01 -11.83
CA LEU A 135 -6.20 0.87 -12.30
C LEU A 135 -6.01 1.41 -13.73
N HIS A 136 -7.04 1.41 -14.57
CA HIS A 136 -6.95 1.94 -15.93
C HIS A 136 -6.76 3.46 -15.92
N GLN A 137 -7.29 4.13 -14.90
CA GLN A 137 -7.12 5.57 -14.69
C GLN A 137 -5.69 5.96 -14.29
N PHE A 138 -4.81 5.01 -13.95
CA PHE A 138 -3.38 5.29 -13.78
C PHE A 138 -2.68 5.35 -15.15
N GLU A 139 -2.82 6.49 -15.80
CA GLU A 139 -2.19 6.83 -17.08
C GLU A 139 -0.66 6.81 -17.00
N PHE A 140 0.02 6.67 -18.13
CA PHE A 140 1.48 6.68 -18.25
C PHE A 140 2.10 8.08 -17.98
N SER A 141 2.03 8.53 -16.73
CA SER A 141 2.53 9.82 -16.25
C SER A 141 3.28 9.69 -14.92
N ALA A 142 4.12 10.67 -14.61
CA ALA A 142 4.86 10.71 -13.35
C ALA A 142 3.92 10.76 -12.14
N LEU A 143 2.85 11.56 -12.23
CA LEU A 143 1.87 11.71 -11.17
C LEU A 143 1.14 10.39 -10.89
N SER A 144 0.74 9.65 -11.91
CA SER A 144 0.12 8.33 -11.74
C SER A 144 1.09 7.33 -11.12
N LEU A 145 2.35 7.31 -11.55
CA LEU A 145 3.38 6.47 -10.92
C LEU A 145 3.53 6.80 -9.43
N TYR A 146 3.69 8.09 -9.10
CA TYR A 146 3.85 8.53 -7.72
C TYR A 146 2.62 8.22 -6.86
N ALA A 147 1.42 8.48 -7.37
CA ALA A 147 0.17 8.13 -6.70
C ALA A 147 0.07 6.63 -6.43
N LEU A 148 0.42 5.77 -7.40
CA LEU A 148 0.37 4.32 -7.23
C LEU A 148 1.40 3.84 -6.18
N LYS A 149 2.62 4.39 -6.21
CA LYS A 149 3.65 4.10 -5.19
C LYS A 149 3.19 4.51 -3.79
N VAL A 150 2.63 5.72 -3.65
CA VAL A 150 2.09 6.24 -2.38
C VAL A 150 0.93 5.38 -1.89
N TYR A 151 0.03 4.96 -2.77
CA TYR A 151 -1.10 4.08 -2.43
C TYR A 151 -0.62 2.75 -1.85
N LEU A 152 0.36 2.11 -2.49
CA LEU A 152 0.94 0.86 -2.00
C LEU A 152 1.55 1.02 -0.59
N VAL A 153 2.26 2.13 -0.34
CA VAL A 153 2.79 2.43 0.99
C VAL A 153 1.67 2.63 2.01
N ILE A 154 0.61 3.39 1.68
CA ILE A 154 -0.55 3.55 2.58
C ILE A 154 -1.19 2.19 2.89
N CYS A 155 -1.41 1.34 1.89
CA CYS A 155 -1.92 -0.02 2.08
C CYS A 155 -1.02 -0.88 2.97
N ALA A 156 0.30 -0.69 2.89
CA ALA A 156 1.27 -1.42 3.69
C ALA A 156 1.36 -0.97 5.15
N PHE A 157 0.98 0.28 5.46
CA PHE A 157 0.97 0.84 6.81
C PHE A 157 -0.43 0.85 7.45
N ARG A 158 -1.42 0.23 6.80
CA ARG A 158 -2.77 0.08 7.33
C ARG A 158 -2.75 -0.71 8.65
N ASP A 159 -3.18 -0.08 9.73
CA ASP A 159 -3.34 -0.76 11.01
C ASP A 159 -4.74 -1.40 11.14
N ARG A 160 -4.78 -2.69 11.44
CA ARG A 160 -6.04 -3.42 11.71
C ARG A 160 -6.69 -2.98 13.02
N LYS A 161 -5.90 -2.63 14.03
CA LYS A 161 -6.40 -2.24 15.35
C LYS A 161 -6.96 -0.81 15.33
N ASN A 162 -6.39 0.05 14.49
CA ASN A 162 -6.83 1.43 14.33
C ASN A 162 -7.78 1.60 13.13
N PHE A 163 -8.89 0.86 13.09
CA PHE A 163 -9.97 1.04 12.11
C PHE A 163 -9.53 1.07 10.62
N ASN A 164 -8.51 0.29 10.25
CA ASN A 164 -7.94 0.28 8.89
C ASN A 164 -7.34 1.62 8.44
N ILE A 165 -6.90 2.45 9.39
CA ILE A 165 -6.21 3.72 9.14
C ILE A 165 -4.70 3.47 9.10
N ALA A 166 -4.04 4.08 8.12
CA ALA A 166 -2.58 4.23 8.11
C ALA A 166 -2.22 5.58 8.74
N THR A 167 -1.36 5.56 9.75
CA THR A 167 -0.79 6.77 10.37
C THR A 167 0.69 6.84 9.97
N ILE A 168 1.01 7.69 9.00
CA ILE A 168 2.36 7.79 8.42
C ILE A 168 2.64 9.22 7.93
N ASN A 169 3.85 9.75 8.15
CA ASN A 169 4.18 11.12 7.74
C ASN A 169 4.71 11.18 6.30
N TYR A 170 4.71 12.38 5.70
CA TYR A 170 5.16 12.58 4.32
C TYR A 170 6.63 12.20 4.11
N ALA A 171 7.50 12.42 5.09
CA ALA A 171 8.92 12.05 5.00
C ALA A 171 9.08 10.52 4.86
N THR A 172 8.31 9.75 5.62
CA THR A 172 8.33 8.28 5.58
C THR A 172 7.72 7.78 4.28
N ILE A 173 6.61 8.36 3.81
CA ILE A 173 6.04 8.02 2.50
C ILE A 173 7.08 8.31 1.40
N SER A 174 7.70 9.50 1.41
CA SER A 174 8.69 9.91 0.42
C SER A 174 9.87 8.95 0.35
N ARG A 175 10.44 8.58 1.50
CA ARG A 175 11.54 7.61 1.61
C ARG A 175 11.15 6.22 1.12
N LEU A 176 10.01 5.68 1.55
CA LEU A 176 9.61 4.29 1.22
C LEU A 176 9.08 4.16 -0.21
N ALA A 177 8.38 5.18 -0.69
CA ALA A 177 7.84 5.22 -2.04
C ALA A 177 8.88 5.70 -3.07
N GLY A 178 10.02 6.28 -2.66
CA GLY A 178 10.94 6.95 -3.57
C GLY A 178 10.22 8.04 -4.39
N VAL A 179 9.38 8.84 -3.74
CA VAL A 179 8.63 9.94 -4.36
C VAL A 179 9.10 11.25 -3.74
N PRO A 180 9.44 12.29 -4.52
CA PRO A 180 9.87 13.55 -3.92
C PRO A 180 8.81 14.12 -2.98
N ILE A 181 9.21 14.62 -1.81
CA ILE A 181 8.27 15.03 -0.75
C ILE A 181 7.24 16.07 -1.23
N TYR A 182 7.66 16.99 -2.11
CA TYR A 182 6.79 18.02 -2.70
C TYR A 182 5.74 17.46 -3.69
N GLN A 183 5.91 16.22 -4.15
CA GLN A 183 4.94 15.51 -5.02
C GLN A 183 3.93 14.68 -4.22
N ILE A 184 4.13 14.50 -2.90
CA ILE A 184 3.22 13.73 -2.05
C ILE A 184 1.82 14.35 -2.00
N PRO A 185 1.63 15.68 -1.83
CA PRO A 185 0.30 16.28 -1.83
C PRO A 185 -0.48 16.03 -3.13
N ALA A 186 0.16 16.23 -4.29
CA ALA A 186 -0.47 15.98 -5.59
C ALA A 186 -0.83 14.50 -5.78
N SER A 187 0.03 13.60 -5.32
CA SER A 187 -0.20 12.15 -5.35
C SER A 187 -1.40 11.75 -4.47
N LEU A 188 -1.50 12.30 -3.26
CA LEU A 188 -2.63 12.07 -2.36
C LEU A 188 -3.92 12.63 -2.91
N ASN A 189 -3.89 13.82 -3.51
CA ASN A 189 -5.06 14.42 -4.14
C ASN A 189 -5.57 13.54 -5.29
N ARG A 190 -4.68 13.00 -6.13
CA ARG A 190 -5.07 12.03 -7.16
C ARG A 190 -5.74 10.79 -6.56
N LEU A 191 -5.18 10.22 -5.50
CA LEU A 191 -5.77 9.04 -4.85
C LEU A 191 -7.13 9.34 -4.20
N TYR A 192 -7.31 10.55 -3.69
CA TYR A 192 -8.60 11.04 -3.19
C TYR A 192 -9.63 11.16 -4.31
N HIS A 193 -9.27 11.76 -5.45
CA HIS A 193 -10.14 11.85 -6.63
C HIS A 193 -10.50 10.49 -7.23
N LEU A 194 -9.61 9.50 -7.16
CA LEU A 194 -9.89 8.12 -7.55
C LEU A 194 -10.68 7.33 -6.50
N GLU A 195 -11.11 7.98 -5.41
CA GLU A 195 -11.81 7.38 -4.27
C GLU A 195 -11.09 6.17 -3.65
N LEU A 196 -9.77 6.08 -3.79
CA LEU A 196 -8.97 5.01 -3.22
C LEU A 196 -8.66 5.25 -1.74
N ILE A 197 -8.59 6.53 -1.35
CA ILE A 197 -8.34 6.95 0.01
C ILE A 197 -9.27 8.09 0.43
N SER A 198 -9.44 8.23 1.74
CA SER A 198 -9.73 9.51 2.39
C SER A 198 -8.55 9.83 3.29
N TYR A 199 -8.21 11.11 3.48
CA TYR A 199 -7.18 11.47 4.43
C TYR A 199 -7.60 12.64 5.29
N LYS A 200 -7.11 12.65 6.53
CA LYS A 200 -7.17 13.79 7.44
C LYS A 200 -5.74 14.23 7.71
N GLN A 201 -5.48 15.51 7.50
CA GLN A 201 -4.25 16.11 8.01
C GLN A 201 -4.29 16.07 9.53
N ALA A 202 -3.12 16.04 10.16
CA ALA A 202 -3.07 16.24 11.59
C ALA A 202 -3.70 17.62 11.90
N ASP A 203 -4.66 17.64 12.84
CA ASP A 203 -5.34 18.86 13.21
C ASP A 203 -4.32 19.81 13.86
N TYR A 204 -4.17 21.02 13.31
CA TYR A 204 -3.19 22.02 13.78
C TYR A 204 -3.59 22.66 15.12
N TYR A 205 -4.81 22.39 15.61
CA TYR A 205 -5.43 23.12 16.72
C TYR A 205 -5.50 22.32 18.01
N GLU A 206 -4.37 22.22 18.74
CA GLU A 206 -4.41 22.15 20.21
C GLU A 206 -3.25 22.97 20.79
N PRO A 207 -3.48 24.23 21.22
CA PRO A 207 -2.49 24.96 22.01
C PRO A 207 -2.45 24.35 23.42
N GLY A 208 -1.56 23.37 23.63
CA GLY A 208 -1.36 22.78 24.96
C GLY A 208 -0.65 21.43 24.99
N ASN A 209 -0.74 20.63 23.92
CA ASN A 209 -0.11 19.32 23.83
C ASN A 209 1.00 19.29 22.78
N ALA A 210 2.21 19.64 23.20
CA ALA A 210 3.38 19.77 22.32
C ALA A 210 3.83 18.44 21.64
N GLU A 211 3.25 17.29 22.01
CA GLU A 211 3.67 15.96 21.52
C GLU A 211 2.56 15.11 20.90
N GLN A 212 1.33 15.63 20.71
CA GLN A 212 0.25 14.82 20.15
C GLN A 212 0.30 14.74 18.62
N ASP A 213 0.64 13.53 18.16
CA ASP A 213 0.57 12.93 16.82
C ASP A 213 0.28 13.88 15.65
N ARG A 214 1.31 14.61 15.22
CA ARG A 214 1.34 15.47 14.01
C ARG A 214 1.31 14.67 12.70
N THR A 215 0.94 13.39 12.76
CA THR A 215 1.04 12.47 11.64
C THR A 215 -0.27 12.40 10.87
N ASN A 216 -0.19 12.57 9.56
CA ASN A 216 -1.35 12.43 8.69
C ASN A 216 -1.94 11.03 8.77
N ARG A 217 -3.28 10.97 8.69
CA ARG A 217 -4.06 9.73 8.77
C ARG A 217 -4.72 9.47 7.43
N TYR A 218 -4.63 8.23 6.95
CA TYR A 218 -5.17 7.79 5.66
C TYR A 218 -6.10 6.61 5.86
N LEU A 219 -7.35 6.76 5.45
CA LEU A 219 -8.34 5.71 5.42
C LEU A 219 -8.39 5.10 4.02
N ILE A 220 -8.26 3.78 3.91
CA ILE A 220 -8.39 3.06 2.64
C ILE A 220 -9.86 2.78 2.40
N ARG A 221 -10.42 3.39 1.34
CA ARG A 221 -11.84 3.22 0.99
C ARG A 221 -12.12 1.76 0.63
N GLY A 222 -13.33 1.28 0.96
CA GLY A 222 -13.71 -0.12 0.75
C GLY A 222 -13.19 -1.10 1.80
N LEU A 223 -12.29 -0.68 2.70
CA LEU A 223 -11.92 -1.41 3.92
C LEU A 223 -12.48 -0.74 5.19
N GLY A 224 -12.88 0.53 5.08
CA GLY A 224 -13.55 1.30 6.10
C GLY A 224 -14.16 2.55 5.47
N ASP A 225 -15.39 2.88 5.86
CA ASP A 225 -16.15 3.96 5.23
C ASP A 225 -16.33 5.19 6.14
N ARG A 226 -15.99 5.05 7.42
CA ARG A 226 -16.17 6.10 8.43
C ARG A 226 -14.88 6.34 9.18
N TRP A 227 -14.57 7.62 9.39
CA TRP A 227 -13.55 8.02 10.34
C TRP A 227 -14.05 7.67 11.75
N PRO A 228 -13.28 6.95 12.57
CA PRO A 228 -13.64 6.76 13.97
C PRO A 228 -13.72 8.13 14.64
N ALA A 229 -14.58 8.24 15.65
CA ALA A 229 -14.57 9.40 16.53
C ALA A 229 -13.14 9.59 17.06
N PHE A 230 -12.67 10.84 17.05
CA PHE A 230 -11.37 11.16 17.63
C PHE A 230 -11.39 10.76 19.10
N ASN A 231 -10.59 9.77 19.48
CA ASN A 231 -10.46 9.33 20.87
C ASN A 231 -8.99 9.47 21.29
N PRO A 232 -8.60 10.61 21.89
CA PRO A 232 -7.21 10.89 22.25
C PRO A 232 -6.66 9.94 23.32
N GLU A 233 -7.52 9.20 24.03
CA GLU A 233 -7.10 8.29 25.11
C GLU A 233 -6.52 6.96 24.63
N ARG A 234 -6.70 6.59 23.36
CA ARG A 234 -6.18 5.32 22.81
C ARG A 234 -4.84 5.45 22.09
N SER A 235 -4.42 6.67 21.71
CA SER A 235 -3.14 6.91 21.04
C SER A 235 -1.99 7.16 22.00
N SER A 236 -2.26 7.55 23.25
CA SER A 236 -1.30 7.41 24.33
C SER A 236 -1.20 5.92 24.65
N GLY A 237 -0.11 5.27 24.18
CA GLY A 237 0.29 4.01 24.78
C GLY A 237 0.25 4.20 26.29
N ARG A 238 -0.50 3.33 26.99
CA ARG A 238 -0.71 3.38 28.46
C ARG A 238 0.51 4.02 29.10
N SER A 239 0.38 5.26 29.57
CA SER A 239 1.38 5.77 30.49
C SER A 239 1.34 4.78 31.64
N SER A 240 2.39 3.98 31.76
CA SER A 240 2.60 3.23 32.98
C SER A 240 2.68 4.30 34.05
N GLY A 241 1.60 4.46 34.83
CA GLY A 241 1.62 5.31 36.01
C GLY A 241 2.88 4.99 36.80
N PRO A 242 3.47 5.98 37.50
CA PRO A 242 4.74 5.80 38.19
C PRO A 242 4.68 4.51 39.01
N SER A 243 5.68 3.64 38.83
CA SER A 243 5.71 2.36 39.55
C SER A 243 5.65 2.63 41.05
N LYS A 244 5.11 1.69 41.84
CA LYS A 244 5.03 1.81 43.31
C LYS A 244 6.36 2.25 43.95
N ALA A 245 7.50 1.88 43.34
CA ALA A 245 8.83 2.32 43.76
C ALA A 245 9.07 3.83 43.62
N LYS A 246 8.59 4.47 42.55
CA LYS A 246 8.67 5.94 42.38
C LYS A 246 7.73 6.69 43.33
N ILE A 247 6.58 6.11 43.66
CA ILE A 247 5.64 6.70 44.62
C ILE A 247 6.19 6.60 46.04
N ALA A 248 6.83 5.49 46.41
CA ALA A 248 7.49 5.32 47.71
C ALA A 248 8.65 6.32 47.91
N ALA A 249 9.50 6.50 46.90
CA ALA A 249 10.62 7.44 46.96
C ALA A 249 10.17 8.92 47.09
N ALA A 250 9.05 9.28 46.48
CA ALA A 250 8.49 10.63 46.60
C ALA A 250 7.92 10.90 48.00
N ASN A 251 7.31 9.89 48.64
CA ASN A 251 6.76 10.02 49.99
C ASN A 251 7.86 10.05 51.07
N GLU A 252 9.00 9.40 50.86
CA GLU A 252 10.17 9.51 51.75
C GLU A 252 10.83 10.90 51.70
N PHE A 253 10.77 11.58 50.56
CA PHE A 253 11.35 12.92 50.41
C PHE A 253 10.52 14.01 51.11
N ILE A 254 9.21 13.81 51.26
CA ILE A 254 8.31 14.74 51.96
C ILE A 254 8.31 14.52 53.49
N ALA A 255 8.81 13.36 53.95
CA ALA A 255 8.85 12.99 55.37
C ALA A 255 10.16 13.37 56.10
N LYS A 256 11.03 14.17 55.47
CA LYS A 256 12.22 14.78 56.09
C LYS A 256 12.07 16.29 56.11
#